data_AF-A0A834XG68-F1
#
_entry.id   AF-A0A834XG68-F1
#
_cell.length_a   1.000
_cell.length_b   1.000
_cell.length_c   1.000
_cell.angle_alpha   90.00
_cell.angle_beta   90.00
_cell.angle_gamma   90.00
#
_symmetry.space_group_name_H-M   'P 1'
#
loop_
_entity.id
_entity.type
_entity.pdbx_description
1 polymer ?
#
loop_
_entity_poly.entity_id
_entity_poly.type
_entity_poly.pdbx_seq_one_letter_code
_entity_poly.pdbx_strand_id
1 'polypeptide(L)' 'MQLVMSSVIPMALQTTLELGVFDIIAKAGEGAKLSANDIADQLPTKNPETPKMLDRLLGLLATHSILHC' A
#
# COMPACT_ATOMS: atom_id res chain seq x y z
N MET A 1 -17.71 11.80 7.96
CA MET A 1 -17.16 10.63 7.22
C MET A 1 -15.91 10.03 7.85
N GLN A 2 -15.09 10.78 8.61
CA GLN A 2 -13.89 10.24 9.30
C GLN A 2 -14.18 9.10 10.29
N LEU A 3 -15.33 9.12 11.01
CA LEU A 3 -15.74 8.01 11.90
C LEU A 3 -15.85 6.65 11.18
N VAL A 4 -16.27 6.63 9.91
CA VAL A 4 -16.37 5.39 9.12
C VAL A 4 -14.98 4.90 8.70
N MET A 5 -14.05 5.82 8.45
CA MET A 5 -12.67 5.47 8.11
C MET A 5 -11.84 5.01 9.32
N SER A 6 -12.32 5.25 10.55
CA SER A 6 -11.62 4.88 11.79
C SER A 6 -11.29 3.38 11.89
N SER A 7 -12.13 2.51 11.32
CA SER A 7 -11.87 1.07 11.24
C SER A 7 -11.15 0.66 9.95
N VAL A 8 -11.34 1.42 8.88
CA VAL A 8 -10.79 1.11 7.55
C VAL A 8 -9.29 1.40 7.49
N ILE A 9 -8.80 2.46 8.13
CA ILE A 9 -7.37 2.82 8.12
C ILE A 9 -6.52 1.76 8.83
N PRO A 10 -6.86 1.29 10.06
CA PRO A 10 -6.12 0.22 10.71
C PRO A 10 -6.14 -1.09 9.90
N MET A 11 -7.29 -1.43 9.31
CA MET A 11 -7.39 -2.61 8.44
C MET A 11 -6.49 -2.47 7.20
N ALA A 12 -6.50 -1.31 6.55
CA ALA A 12 -5.65 -1.05 5.40
C ALA A 12 -4.17 -1.19 5.77
N LEU A 13 -3.75 -0.53 6.86
CA LEU A 13 -2.38 -0.62 7.37
C LEU A 13 -1.99 -2.07 7.65
N GLN A 14 -2.84 -2.83 8.34
CA GLN A 14 -2.61 -4.25 8.61
C GLN A 14 -2.48 -5.06 7.32
N THR A 15 -3.37 -4.89 6.35
CA THR A 15 -3.29 -5.58 5.06
C THR A 15 -2.00 -5.22 4.31
N THR A 16 -1.56 -3.97 4.35
CA THR A 16 -0.30 -3.57 3.69
C THR A 16 0.92 -4.19 4.37
N LEU A 17 0.88 -4.37 5.69
CA LEU A 17 1.90 -5.11 6.45
C LEU A 17 1.88 -6.61 6.12
N GLU A 18 0.71 -7.24 6.10
CA GLU A 18 0.56 -8.67 5.78
C GLU A 18 0.98 -9.01 4.35
N LEU A 19 0.72 -8.09 3.41
CA LEU A 19 1.20 -8.21 2.03
C LEU A 19 2.71 -7.96 1.91
N GLY A 20 3.40 -7.47 2.95
CA GLY A 20 4.83 -7.17 2.89
C GLY A 20 5.17 -5.95 2.04
N VAL A 21 4.22 -5.05 1.79
CA VAL A 21 4.42 -3.87 0.93
C VAL A 21 5.45 -2.91 1.54
N PHE A 22 5.46 -2.74 2.85
CA PHE A 22 6.46 -1.91 3.52
C PHE A 22 7.88 -2.49 3.41
N ASP A 23 8.02 -3.82 3.38
CA ASP A 23 9.31 -4.48 3.16
C ASP A 23 9.81 -4.25 1.73
N ILE A 24 8.90 -4.30 0.74
CA ILE A 24 9.21 -3.96 -0.66
C ILE A 24 9.66 -2.49 -0.78
N ILE A 25 8.96 -1.56 -0.13
CA ILE A 25 9.34 -0.13 -0.13
C ILE A 25 10.70 0.07 0.55
N ALA A 26 10.92 -0.57 1.71
CA ALA A 26 12.18 -0.48 2.43
C ALA A 26 13.36 -1.03 1.62
N LYS A 27 13.16 -2.13 0.87
CA LYS A 27 14.16 -2.72 -0.02
C LYS A 27 14.53 -1.84 -1.20
N ALA A 28 13.60 -1.02 -1.69
CA ALA A 28 13.87 -0.08 -2.78
C ALA A 28 14.77 1.09 -2.35
N GLY A 29 14.84 1.38 -1.05
CA GLY A 29 15.72 2.38 -0.46
C GLY A 29 15.05 3.73 -0.21
N GLU A 30 15.76 4.58 0.54
CA GLU A 30 15.24 5.89 0.94
C GLU A 30 15.03 6.81 -0.27
N GLY A 31 13.84 7.41 -0.37
CA GLY A 31 13.47 8.27 -1.50
C GLY A 31 13.12 7.53 -2.80
N ALA A 32 13.08 6.19 -2.79
CA ALA A 32 12.66 5.41 -3.95
C ALA A 32 11.19 5.69 -4.29
N LYS A 33 10.91 5.96 -5.57
CA LYS A 33 9.55 6.11 -6.10
C LYS A 33 9.14 4.80 -6.75
N LEU A 34 8.29 4.05 -6.05
CA LEU A 34 7.72 2.81 -6.57
C LEU A 34 6.30 3.08 -7.07
N SER A 35 5.97 2.53 -8.24
CA SER A 35 4.58 2.48 -8.69
C SER A 35 3.86 1.28 -8.04
N ALA A 36 2.53 1.30 -8.06
CA ALA A 36 1.74 0.16 -7.59
C ALA A 36 2.01 -1.13 -8.38
N ASN A 37 2.44 -1.02 -9.65
CA ASN A 37 2.85 -2.18 -10.46
C ASN A 37 4.19 -2.75 -9.96
N ASP A 38 5.18 -1.91 -9.67
CA ASP A 38 6.49 -2.37 -9.16
C ASP A 38 6.36 -3.14 -7.84
N ILE A 39 5.40 -2.73 -7.02
CA ILE A 39 5.07 -3.43 -5.77
C ILE A 39 4.31 -4.73 -6.09
N ALA A 40 3.32 -4.69 -6.99
CA ALA A 40 2.54 -5.86 -7.40
C ALA A 40 3.40 -6.98 -7.99
N ASP A 41 4.40 -6.64 -8.81
CA ASP A 41 5.32 -7.60 -9.44
C ASP A 41 6.20 -8.35 -8.43
N GLN A 42 6.42 -7.77 -7.26
CA GLN A 42 7.18 -8.38 -6.16
C GLN A 42 6.30 -9.23 -5.23
N LEU A 43 4.98 -9.13 -5.34
CA LEU A 43 4.06 -9.95 -4.57
C LEU A 43 3.85 -11.31 -5.26
N PRO A 44 3.68 -12.40 -4.50
CA PRO A 44 3.41 -13.73 -5.05
C PRO A 44 1.93 -13.85 -5.47
N THR A 45 1.44 -12.94 -6.32
CA THR A 45 0.06 -12.87 -6.80
C THR A 45 -0.01 -12.84 -8.31
N LYS A 46 -1.03 -13.50 -8.87
CA LYS A 46 -1.35 -13.47 -10.31
C LYS A 46 -2.62 -12.68 -10.61
N ASN A 47 -3.14 -11.95 -9.62
CA ASN A 47 -4.37 -11.19 -9.79
C ASN A 47 -4.08 -9.91 -10.60
N PRO A 48 -4.67 -9.74 -11.81
CA PRO A 48 -4.48 -8.54 -12.62
C PRO A 48 -5.02 -7.27 -11.93
N GLU A 49 -5.88 -7.41 -10.92
CA GLU A 49 -6.40 -6.28 -10.15
C GLU A 49 -5.50 -5.86 -8.97
N THR A 50 -4.42 -6.62 -8.68
CA THR A 50 -3.51 -6.31 -7.57
C THR A 50 -2.96 -4.87 -7.63
N PRO A 51 -2.45 -4.36 -8.77
CA PRO A 51 -1.92 -3.00 -8.81
C PRO A 51 -2.98 -1.95 -8.48
N LYS A 52 -4.21 -2.14 -8.97
CA LYS A 52 -5.33 -1.22 -8.71
C LYS A 52 -5.77 -1.26 -7.24
N MET A 53 -5.75 -2.44 -6.63
CA MET A 53 -6.07 -2.59 -5.21
C MET A 53 -4.99 -1.95 -4.33
N LEU A 54 -3.71 -2.15 -4.67
CA LEU A 54 -2.58 -1.51 -4.01
C LEU A 54 -2.64 0.00 -4.12
N ASP A 55 -2.89 0.55 -5.31
CA ASP A 55 -2.99 2.00 -5.53
C ASP A 55 -4.03 2.63 -4.59
N ARG A 56 -5.20 1.99 -4.44
CA ARG A 56 -6.26 2.44 -3.53
C ARG A 56 -5.86 2.34 -2.05
N LEU A 57 -5.14 1.29 -1.68
CA LEU A 57 -4.64 1.05 -0.32
C LEU A 57 -3.57 2.07 0.06
N LEU A 58 -2.57 2.25 -0.81
CA LEU A 58 -1.49 3.21 -0.65
C LEU A 58 -2.02 4.64 -0.66
N GLY A 59 -2.96 4.96 -1.54
CA GLY A 59 -3.64 6.25 -1.57
C GLY A 59 -4.37 6.53 -0.25
N LEU A 60 -5.08 5.55 0.32
CA LEU A 60 -5.73 5.72 1.62
C LEU A 60 -4.72 6.03 2.73
N LEU A 61 -3.59 5.31 2.76
CA LEU A 61 -2.52 5.57 3.73
C LEU A 61 -1.85 6.94 3.51
N ALA A 62 -1.67 7.35 2.27
CA ALA A 62 -1.09 8.64 1.92
C ALA A 62 -2.00 9.82 2.32
N THR A 63 -3.32 9.68 2.17
CA THR A 63 -4.27 10.70 2.67
C THR A 63 -4.25 10.89 4.19
N HIS A 64 -3.69 9.91 4.93
CA HIS A 64 -3.49 9.97 6.37
C HIS A 64 -2.02 10.24 6.75
N SER A 65 -1.20 10.70 5.81
CA SER A 65 0.22 11.05 6.00
C SER A 65 1.11 9.90 6.50
N ILE A 66 0.67 8.65 6.30
CA ILE A 66 1.47 7.45 6.64
C ILE A 66 2.51 7.18 5.54
N LEU A 67 2.15 7.48 4.30
CA LEU A 67 3.02 7.39 3.14
C LEU A 67 3.06 8.75 2.44
N HIS A 68 4.19 9.05 1.82
CA HIS A 68 4.31 10.20 0.94
C HIS A 68 4.26 9.69 -0.51
N CYS A 69 3.31 10.21 -1.29
CA CYS A 69 3.22 9.98 -2.73
C CYS A 69 4.12 10.95 -3.51
#